data_AF-A0A7W7DCC8-F1
#
_entry.id   AF-A0A7W7DCC8-F1
#
_cell.length_a   1.000
_cell.length_b   1.000
_cell.length_c   1.000
_cell.angle_alpha   90.00
_cell.angle_beta   90.00
_cell.angle_gamma   90.00
#
_symmetry.space_group_name_H-M   'P 1'
#
loop_
_entity.id
_entity.type
_entity.pdbx_description
1 polymer ?
#
loop_
_entity_poly.entity_id
_entity_poly.type
_entity_poly.pdbx_seq_one_letter_code
_entity_poly.pdbx_strand_id
1 'polypeptide(L)' 'MGQRLADRVVASPERRGEVMLHRLSGATEFACRRCGARQSSRWGAVLADD' A
#
# COMPACT_ATOMS: atom_id res chain seq x y z
N MET A 1 -16.51 -8.89 -1.77
CA MET A 1 -15.49 -9.15 -0.72
C MET A 1 -14.17 -8.52 -1.16
N GLY A 2 -13.89 -7.29 -0.74
CA GLY A 2 -12.63 -6.61 -1.06
C GLY A 2 -11.56 -7.00 -0.05
N GLN A 3 -10.48 -7.63 -0.51
CA GLN A 3 -9.35 -7.99 0.34
C GLN A 3 -8.66 -6.69 0.81
N ARG A 4 -8.41 -6.54 2.13
CA ARG A 4 -7.77 -5.33 2.65
C ARG A 4 -6.28 -5.38 2.30
N LEU A 5 -5.67 -4.23 2.00
CA LEU A 5 -4.24 -4.14 1.66
C LEU A 5 -3.36 -4.71 2.78
N ALA A 6 -3.81 -4.59 4.04
CA ALA A 6 -3.15 -5.13 5.23
C ALA A 6 -2.91 -6.65 5.15
N ASP A 7 -3.83 -7.40 4.54
CA ASP A 7 -3.72 -8.87 4.41
C ASP A 7 -2.64 -9.30 3.41
N ARG A 8 -2.11 -8.36 2.63
CA ARG A 8 -1.10 -8.63 1.60
C ARG A 8 0.30 -8.19 2.01
N VAL A 9 0.47 -7.55 3.15
CA VAL A 9 1.75 -7.04 3.62
C VAL A 9 2.66 -8.20 4.03
N VAL A 10 3.85 -8.31 3.43
CA VAL A 10 4.82 -9.39 3.70
C VAL A 10 6.08 -8.94 4.45
N ALA A 11 6.22 -7.64 4.71
CA ALA A 11 7.35 -7.08 5.46
C ALA A 11 6.89 -5.89 6.30
N SER A 12 7.61 -5.64 7.41
CA SER A 12 7.39 -4.46 8.25
C SER A 12 7.49 -3.18 7.40
N PRO A 13 6.55 -2.25 7.53
CA PRO A 13 6.57 -1.04 6.72
C PRO A 13 7.76 -0.15 7.05
N GLU A 14 8.34 0.45 6.02
CA GLU A 14 9.27 1.56 6.21
C GLU A 14 8.46 2.84 6.41
N ARG A 15 8.67 3.54 7.52
CA ARG A 15 7.97 4.80 7.83
C ARG A 15 8.81 6.00 7.37
N ARG A 16 8.19 6.89 6.60
CA ARG A 16 8.75 8.18 6.20
C ARG A 16 7.72 9.29 6.46
N GLY A 17 7.86 9.94 7.61
CA GLY A 17 6.84 10.87 8.10
C GLY A 17 5.52 10.13 8.35
N GLU A 18 4.42 10.66 7.80
CA GLU A 18 3.08 10.08 7.88
C GLU A 18 2.82 8.96 6.85
N VAL A 19 3.83 8.56 6.08
CA VAL A 19 3.69 7.53 5.04
C VAL A 19 4.37 6.24 5.48
N MET A 20 3.66 5.13 5.38
CA MET A 20 4.17 3.78 5.58
C MET A 20 4.23 3.05 4.23
N LEU A 21 5.42 2.60 3.84
CA LEU A 21 5.63 1.82 2.63
C LEU A 21 5.59 0.34 2.95
N HIS A 22 4.63 -0.38 2.37
CA HIS A 22 4.47 -1.82 2.54
C HIS A 22 4.89 -2.57 1.28
N ARG A 23 5.62 -3.67 1.48
CA ARG A 23 5.81 -4.70 0.45
C ARG A 23 4.65 -5.67 0.48
N LEU A 24 4.09 -5.96 -0.67
CA LEU A 24 2.95 -6.86 -0.85
C LEU A 24 3.41 -8.25 -1.35
N SER A 25 2.65 -9.28 -1.01
CA SER A 25 2.90 -10.68 -1.43
C SER A 25 2.87 -10.85 -2.96
N GLY A 26 2.06 -10.04 -3.63
CA GLY A 26 1.89 -10.06 -5.08
C GLY A 26 1.54 -8.68 -5.62
N ALA A 27 1.59 -8.56 -6.96
CA ALA A 27 1.16 -7.34 -7.63
C ALA A 27 -0.33 -7.11 -7.32
N THR A 28 -0.62 -5.98 -6.68
CA THR A 28 -1.96 -5.61 -6.26
C THR A 28 -2.35 -4.35 -6.98
N GLU A 29 -3.56 -4.34 -7.54
CA GLU A 29 -4.13 -3.13 -8.10
C GLU A 29 -4.69 -2.25 -6.98
N PHE A 30 -4.31 -0.97 -6.96
CA PHE A 30 -4.81 0.03 -6.03
C PHE A 30 -4.92 1.40 -6.70
N ALA A 31 -5.85 2.23 -6.20
CA ALA A 31 -5.99 3.61 -6.63
C ALA A 31 -5.05 4.50 -5.82
N CYS A 32 -4.17 5.21 -6.51
CA CYS A 32 -3.24 6.15 -5.90
C CYS A 32 -3.93 7.50 -5.70
N ARG A 33 -4.19 7.88 -4.44
CA ARG A 33 -4.86 9.15 -4.10
C ARG A 33 -4.11 10.39 -4.62
N ARG A 34 -2.76 10.34 -4.66
CA ARG A 34 -1.92 11.47 -5.10
C ARG A 34 -1.98 11.70 -6.61
N CYS A 35 -2.01 10.64 -7.38
CA CYS A 35 -1.89 10.68 -8.84
C CYS A 35 -3.23 10.42 -9.56
N GLY A 36 -4.27 10.02 -8.84
CA GLY A 36 -5.60 9.73 -9.39
C GLY A 36 -5.68 8.46 -10.25
N ALA A 37 -4.55 7.80 -10.50
CA ALA A 37 -4.47 6.63 -11.37
C ALA A 37 -4.60 5.30 -10.60
N ARG A 38 -5.15 4.29 -11.28
CA ARG A 38 -5.02 2.89 -10.85
C ARG A 38 -3.64 2.38 -11.22
N GLN A 39 -2.98 1.71 -10.28
CA GLN A 39 -1.65 1.16 -10.45
C GLN A 39 -1.64 -0.28 -9.97
N SER A 40 -0.84 -1.13 -10.63
CA SER A 40 -0.56 -2.49 -10.18
C SER A 40 0.89 -2.56 -9.74
N SER A 41 1.12 -2.83 -8.46
CA SER A 41 2.47 -2.88 -7.89
C SER A 41 2.56 -3.85 -6.71
N ARG A 42 3.78 -4.31 -6.44
CA ARG A 42 4.12 -5.05 -5.20
C ARG A 42 4.48 -4.11 -4.04
N TRP A 43 4.41 -2.81 -4.27
CA TRP A 43 4.70 -1.78 -3.28
C TRP A 43 3.50 -0.84 -3.16
N GLY A 44 3.04 -0.61 -1.93
CA GLY A 44 1.93 0.29 -1.64
C GLY A 44 2.31 1.22 -0.49
N ALA A 45 2.07 2.51 -0.66
CA ALA A 45 2.24 3.50 0.39
C ALA A 45 0.87 3.82 0.99
N VAL A 46 0.74 3.67 2.30
CA VAL A 46 -0.45 4.05 3.08
C VAL A 46 -0.10 5.22 3.98
N LEU A 47 -1.06 6.12 4.16
CA LEU A 47 -0.95 7.12 5.20
C LEU A 47 -1.13 6.41 6.54
N ALA A 48 -0.21 6.62 7.47
CA ALA A 48 -0.41 6.25 8.85
C ALA A 48 -1.57 7.10 9.36
N ASP A 49 -2.70 6.45 9.64
CA ASP A 49 -3.69 7.06 10.53
C ASP A 49 -2.98 7.34 11.87
N ASP A 50 -3.25 8.50 12.46
CA ASP A 50 -2.86 8.86 13.82
C ASP A 50 -3.50 7.91 14.84
#